data_AF-A0A8S1UCC5-F1
#
_entry.id   AF-A0A8S1UCC5-F1
#
_cell.length_a   1.000
_cell.length_b   1.000
_cell.length_c   1.000
_cell.angle_alpha   90.00
_cell.angle_beta   90.00
_cell.angle_gamma   90.00
#
_symmetry.space_group_name_H-M   'P 1'
#
loop_
_entity.id
_entity.type
_entity.pdbx_description
1 polymer ?
#
loop_
_entity_poly.entity_id
_entity_poly.type
_entity_poly.pdbx_seq_one_letter_code
_entity_poly.pdbx_strand_id
1 'polypeptide(L)'
;MIQASEQYIEQVTDLQLINKEMLKDNFLKKMRNRENIRQNYIEKRKKIKLQQDTRPKFEDLICPICLEIFQKVTTTQCGHAFCEMCIFDSLMRKAECPVCRVKIKTHSFQYCESFDNRIIDLVNQYGDKTQIEHFRNRQQEMEQWNKSKLVECLVINQKVDIMDQQFIWCVATIQQISKKELFIHYDGWGKEYDEFIPLQSNRIAPLGLYTNRDDIPKYQHEQRQFADIIEYINQSEW
;
A
#
# COMPACT_ATOMS: atom_id res chain seq x y z
N MET A 1 53.28 -62.37 6.88
CA MET A 1 52.67 -61.53 7.94
C MET A 1 52.06 -60.23 7.41
N ILE A 2 52.58 -59.63 6.32
CA ILE A 2 52.09 -58.34 5.78
C ILE A 2 50.71 -58.46 5.08
N GLN A 3 50.46 -59.52 4.30
CA GLN A 3 49.16 -59.71 3.61
C GLN A 3 47.97 -59.91 4.58
N ALA A 4 48.18 -60.59 5.71
CA ALA A 4 47.12 -60.81 6.69
C ALA A 4 46.76 -59.53 7.47
N SER A 5 47.72 -58.60 7.65
CA SER A 5 47.46 -57.29 8.25
C SER A 5 46.75 -56.35 7.28
N GLU A 6 47.08 -56.40 5.98
CA GLU A 6 46.41 -55.59 4.95
C GLU A 6 44.94 -56.02 4.78
N GLN A 7 44.67 -57.32 4.72
CA GLN A 7 43.29 -57.84 4.67
C GLN A 7 42.46 -57.49 5.92
N TYR A 8 43.09 -57.50 7.10
CA TYR A 8 42.42 -57.12 8.33
C TYR A 8 42.10 -55.61 8.37
N ILE A 9 43.04 -54.76 7.92
CA ILE A 9 42.82 -53.32 7.81
C ILE A 9 41.71 -53.04 6.80
N GLU A 10 41.70 -53.69 5.63
CA GLU A 10 40.67 -53.53 4.61
C GLU A 10 39.27 -53.92 5.16
N GLN A 11 39.15 -55.06 5.84
CA GLN A 11 37.89 -55.46 6.51
C GLN A 11 37.41 -54.46 7.56
N VAL A 12 38.31 -53.93 8.39
CA VAL A 12 37.94 -52.93 9.41
C VAL A 12 37.50 -51.62 8.75
N THR A 13 38.14 -51.23 7.65
CA THR A 13 37.82 -50.01 6.92
C THR A 13 36.45 -50.13 6.22
N ASP A 14 36.17 -51.28 5.62
CA ASP A 14 34.87 -51.60 5.00
C ASP A 14 33.74 -51.63 6.02
N LEU A 15 33.96 -52.26 7.18
CA LEU A 15 32.98 -52.25 8.28
C LEU A 15 32.70 -50.83 8.79
N GLN A 16 33.71 -49.97 8.87
CA GLN A 16 33.54 -48.56 9.24
C GLN A 16 32.78 -47.77 8.18
N LEU A 17 33.04 -48.03 6.89
CA LEU A 17 32.30 -47.41 5.78
C LEU A 17 30.82 -47.82 5.80
N ILE A 18 30.54 -49.13 5.93
CA ILE A 18 29.17 -49.67 6.00
C ILE A 18 28.42 -49.06 7.19
N ASN A 19 29.06 -48.94 8.35
CA ASN A 19 28.43 -48.35 9.53
C ASN A 19 28.12 -46.85 9.32
N LYS A 20 29.01 -46.12 8.65
CA LYS A 20 28.83 -44.71 8.28
C LYS A 20 27.70 -44.52 7.26
N GLU A 21 27.57 -45.41 6.28
CA GLU A 21 26.48 -45.41 5.30
C GLU A 21 25.13 -45.74 5.94
N MET A 22 25.07 -46.75 6.81
CA MET A 22 23.85 -47.06 7.56
C MET A 22 23.40 -45.90 8.47
N LEU A 23 24.34 -45.21 9.12
CA LEU A 23 24.03 -44.02 9.93
C LEU A 23 23.50 -42.87 9.06
N LYS A 24 24.09 -42.66 7.87
CA LYS A 24 23.65 -41.66 6.90
C LYS A 24 22.25 -41.98 6.35
N ASP A 25 21.95 -43.25 6.08
CA ASP A 25 20.64 -43.69 5.62
C ASP A 25 19.57 -43.57 6.70
N ASN A 26 19.91 -43.88 7.96
CA ASN A 26 19.02 -43.66 9.09
C ASN A 26 18.75 -42.17 9.33
N PHE A 27 19.75 -41.31 9.13
CA PHE A 27 19.60 -39.86 9.18
C PHE A 27 18.73 -39.34 8.02
N LEU A 28 18.94 -39.82 6.79
CA LEU A 28 18.14 -39.45 5.62
C LEU A 28 16.70 -39.97 5.71
N LYS A 29 16.46 -41.16 6.24
CA LYS A 29 15.11 -41.69 6.54
C LYS A 29 14.40 -40.84 7.61
N LYS A 30 15.12 -40.39 8.64
CA LYS A 30 14.59 -39.42 9.63
C LYS A 30 14.24 -38.07 8.99
N MET A 31 15.07 -37.55 8.08
CA MET A 31 14.80 -36.29 7.37
C MET A 31 13.71 -36.41 6.29
N ARG A 32 13.50 -37.58 5.67
CA ARG A 32 12.48 -37.79 4.63
C ARG A 32 11.08 -38.09 5.19
N ASN A 33 10.92 -38.34 6.48
CA ASN A 33 9.63 -38.64 7.07
C ASN A 33 8.78 -37.35 7.20
N ARG A 34 8.08 -37.00 6.12
CA ARG A 34 7.21 -35.81 6.00
C ARG A 34 6.18 -35.73 7.12
N GLU A 35 5.71 -36.87 7.63
CA GLU A 35 4.75 -36.93 8.72
C GLU A 35 5.38 -36.43 10.03
N ASN A 36 6.61 -36.85 10.35
CA ASN A 36 7.32 -36.36 11.54
C ASN A 36 7.62 -34.86 11.45
N ILE A 37 8.01 -34.35 10.28
CA ILE A 37 8.23 -32.90 10.10
C ILE A 37 6.92 -32.15 10.28
N ARG A 38 5.82 -32.66 9.72
CA ARG A 38 4.47 -32.07 9.86
C ARG A 38 4.01 -32.07 11.32
N GLN A 39 4.15 -33.19 12.02
CA GLN A 39 3.79 -33.31 13.43
C GLN A 39 4.65 -32.40 14.31
N ASN A 40 5.96 -32.33 14.08
CA ASN A 40 6.86 -31.44 14.82
C ASN A 40 6.52 -29.96 14.55
N TYR A 41 6.18 -29.59 13.32
CA TYR A 41 5.65 -28.26 13.00
C TYR A 41 4.32 -27.96 13.72
N ILE A 42 3.40 -28.93 13.77
CA ILE A 42 2.10 -28.79 14.44
C ILE A 42 2.29 -28.63 15.95
N GLU A 43 3.13 -29.45 16.59
CA GLU A 43 3.43 -29.38 18.01
C GLU A 43 4.17 -28.09 18.39
N LYS A 44 5.13 -27.66 17.57
CA LYS A 44 5.83 -26.39 17.75
C LYS A 44 4.86 -25.21 17.64
N ARG A 45 3.91 -25.22 16.68
CA ARG A 45 2.82 -24.23 16.60
C ARG A 45 1.88 -24.28 17.82
N LYS A 46 1.54 -25.46 18.35
CA LYS A 46 0.72 -25.61 19.55
C LYS A 46 1.41 -25.06 20.80
N LYS A 47 2.71 -25.32 20.96
CA LYS A 47 3.52 -24.77 22.07
C LYS A 47 3.68 -23.25 21.99
N ILE A 48 3.90 -22.70 20.78
CA ILE A 48 3.91 -21.24 20.56
C ILE A 48 2.56 -20.61 20.95
N LYS A 49 1.42 -21.26 20.62
CA LYS A 49 0.08 -20.79 21.02
C LYS A 49 -0.17 -20.86 22.54
N LEU A 50 0.49 -21.75 23.29
CA LEU A 50 0.26 -21.93 24.72
C LEU A 50 1.12 -21.03 25.62
N GLN A 51 2.29 -20.56 25.14
CA GLN A 51 3.22 -19.77 25.94
C GLN A 51 3.09 -18.26 25.75
N GLN A 52 2.19 -17.84 24.87
CA GLN A 52 1.95 -16.45 24.58
C GLN A 52 0.54 -16.07 25.07
N ASP A 53 0.45 -15.38 26.20
CA ASP A 53 -0.62 -14.38 26.38
C ASP A 53 -0.33 -13.19 25.44
N THR A 54 -0.22 -13.45 24.14
CA THR A 54 -0.09 -12.45 23.07
C THR A 54 -1.48 -12.13 22.56
N ARG A 55 -2.36 -11.67 23.45
CA ARG A 55 -3.43 -10.82 22.97
C ARG A 55 -2.73 -9.59 22.38
N PRO A 56 -2.80 -9.32 21.06
CA PRO A 56 -2.28 -8.07 20.55
C PRO A 56 -2.98 -6.95 21.32
N LYS A 57 -2.18 -6.05 21.89
CA LYS A 57 -2.75 -4.92 22.61
C LYS A 57 -3.45 -4.07 21.55
N PHE A 58 -4.73 -3.78 21.76
CA PHE A 58 -5.47 -2.90 20.86
C PHE A 58 -4.77 -1.56 20.64
N GLU A 59 -3.98 -1.12 21.63
CA GLU A 59 -3.06 0.03 21.58
C GLU A 59 -2.15 0.04 20.34
N ASP A 60 -1.67 -1.12 19.89
CA ASP A 60 -0.78 -1.24 18.72
C ASP A 60 -1.54 -1.05 17.39
N LEU A 61 -2.88 -1.04 17.45
CA LEU A 61 -3.77 -0.92 16.29
C LEU A 61 -4.45 0.45 16.22
N ILE A 62 -3.96 1.42 16.99
CA ILE A 62 -4.56 2.75 17.08
C ILE A 62 -3.91 3.72 16.09
N CYS A 63 -4.75 4.39 15.32
CA CYS A 63 -4.35 5.50 14.48
C CYS A 63 -4.01 6.73 15.35
N PRO A 64 -2.82 7.34 15.19
CA PRO A 64 -2.39 8.46 16.03
C PRO A 64 -3.13 9.79 15.73
N ILE A 65 -3.92 9.85 14.66
CA ILE A 65 -4.69 11.06 14.29
C ILE A 65 -6.07 11.04 14.95
N CYS A 66 -6.82 9.95 14.75
CA CYS A 66 -8.18 9.84 15.28
C CYS A 66 -8.25 9.13 16.64
N LEU A 67 -7.15 8.53 17.10
CA LEU A 67 -7.05 7.77 18.36
C LEU A 67 -7.99 6.57 18.44
N GLU A 68 -8.31 6.00 17.28
CA GLU A 68 -9.21 4.86 17.11
C GLU A 68 -8.51 3.74 16.35
N ILE A 69 -9.09 2.53 16.38
CA ILE A 69 -8.59 1.38 15.62
C ILE A 69 -8.50 1.73 14.12
N PHE A 70 -7.38 1.38 13.48
CA PHE A 70 -7.14 1.72 12.08
C PHE A 70 -8.27 1.25 11.14
N GLN A 71 -8.58 2.10 10.17
CA GLN A 71 -9.42 1.79 9.01
C GLN A 71 -8.59 2.02 7.75
N LYS A 72 -8.47 1.03 6.87
CA LYS A 72 -7.67 1.12 5.64
C LYS A 72 -6.26 1.62 5.93
N VAL A 73 -5.46 0.77 6.59
CA VAL A 73 -4.14 1.16 7.09
C VAL A 73 -3.27 1.62 5.94
N THR A 74 -2.79 2.84 6.07
CA THR A 74 -2.01 3.54 5.06
C THR A 74 -0.69 3.97 5.65
N THR A 75 0.39 3.46 5.10
CA THR A 75 1.75 3.76 5.55
C THR A 75 2.39 4.81 4.65
N THR A 76 3.01 5.80 5.29
CA THR A 76 3.79 6.84 4.62
C THR A 76 5.22 6.38 4.36
N GLN A 77 5.96 7.05 3.46
CA GLN A 77 7.36 6.73 3.15
C GLN A 77 8.33 6.74 4.35
N CYS A 78 7.95 7.42 5.45
CA CYS A 78 8.72 7.43 6.70
C CYS A 78 8.39 6.25 7.63
N GLY A 79 7.47 5.37 7.24
CA GLY A 79 7.09 4.17 8.00
C GLY A 79 5.93 4.34 8.99
N HIS A 80 5.43 5.56 9.20
CA HIS A 80 4.26 5.78 10.08
C HIS A 80 2.96 5.43 9.36
N ALA A 81 2.06 4.77 10.10
CA ALA A 81 0.77 4.27 9.64
C ALA A 81 -0.40 5.07 10.23
N PHE A 82 -1.45 5.20 9.44
CA PHE A 82 -2.66 5.99 9.72
C PHE A 82 -3.88 5.33 9.08
N CYS A 83 -5.09 5.78 9.45
CA CYS A 83 -6.25 5.50 8.60
C CYS A 83 -6.12 6.26 7.28
N GLU A 84 -6.58 5.68 6.18
CA GLU A 84 -6.54 6.30 4.84
C GLU A 84 -7.11 7.73 4.85
N MET A 85 -8.36 7.89 5.31
CA MET A 85 -9.02 9.19 5.41
C MET A 85 -8.26 10.17 6.32
N CYS A 86 -7.70 9.69 7.44
CA CYS A 86 -6.98 10.55 8.38
C CYS A 86 -5.68 11.12 7.80
N ILE A 87 -4.86 10.27 7.17
CA ILE A 87 -3.62 10.75 6.55
C ILE A 87 -3.92 11.58 5.30
N PHE A 88 -4.96 11.20 4.55
CA PHE A 88 -5.45 11.99 3.44
C PHE A 88 -5.73 13.44 3.89
N ASP A 89 -6.62 13.64 4.86
CA ASP A 89 -6.98 14.97 5.35
C ASP A 89 -5.81 15.72 5.99
N SER A 90 -4.88 15.00 6.62
CA SER A 90 -3.72 15.64 7.21
C SER A 90 -2.73 16.16 6.17
N LEU A 91 -2.47 15.38 5.12
CA LEU A 91 -1.54 15.77 4.07
C LEU A 91 -2.07 16.89 3.20
N MET A 92 -3.40 16.96 3.08
CA MET A 92 -4.06 18.12 2.50
C MET A 92 -3.61 19.39 3.23
N ARG A 93 -3.76 19.49 4.56
CA ARG A 93 -3.34 20.69 5.32
C ARG A 93 -1.84 20.98 5.28
N LYS A 94 -1.01 19.94 5.35
CA LYS A 94 0.44 20.06 5.33
C LYS A 94 1.06 18.77 4.82
N ALA A 95 1.88 18.84 3.77
CA ALA A 95 2.56 17.70 3.16
C ALA A 95 3.71 17.12 4.01
N GLU A 96 3.43 16.83 5.28
CA GLU A 96 4.36 16.32 6.30
C GLU A 96 3.70 15.21 7.10
N CYS A 97 4.48 14.23 7.55
CA CYS A 97 4.00 13.19 8.44
C CYS A 97 3.50 13.79 9.77
N PRO A 98 2.29 13.46 10.24
CA PRO A 98 1.77 13.98 11.52
C PRO A 98 2.58 13.58 12.76
N VAL A 99 3.33 12.48 12.66
CA VAL A 99 4.13 11.96 13.77
C VAL A 99 5.55 12.53 13.76
N CYS A 100 6.25 12.43 12.64
CA CYS A 100 7.69 12.79 12.57
C CYS A 100 8.01 14.04 11.75
N ARG A 101 7.00 14.68 11.13
CA ARG A 101 7.12 15.90 10.31
C ARG A 101 8.00 15.79 9.06
N VAL A 102 8.45 14.58 8.71
CA VAL A 102 9.15 14.33 7.45
C VAL A 102 8.22 14.71 6.29
N LYS A 103 8.72 15.54 5.36
CA LYS A 103 7.99 15.90 4.15
C LYS A 103 7.67 14.66 3.33
N ILE A 104 6.42 14.52 2.93
CA ILE A 104 5.95 13.40 2.11
C ILE A 104 5.95 13.86 0.66
N LYS A 105 6.83 13.26 -0.14
CA LYS A 105 7.10 13.69 -1.52
C LYS A 105 6.16 13.03 -2.53
N THR A 106 5.55 11.90 -2.17
CA THR A 106 4.65 11.13 -3.01
C THR A 106 3.41 10.75 -2.20
N HIS A 107 2.22 10.92 -2.77
CA HIS A 107 0.98 10.34 -2.23
C HIS A 107 0.84 8.86 -2.63
N SER A 108 1.95 8.12 -2.73
CA SER A 108 1.96 6.69 -2.98
C SER A 108 1.61 5.98 -1.67
N PHE A 109 0.34 6.03 -1.30
CA PHE A 109 -0.21 5.33 -0.15
C PHE A 109 -0.05 3.83 -0.39
N GLN A 110 0.79 3.18 0.42
CA GLN A 110 0.90 1.74 0.39
C GLN A 110 -0.17 1.15 1.29
N TYR A 111 -1.24 0.70 0.65
CA TYR A 111 -2.27 -0.11 1.28
C TYR A 111 -1.77 -1.54 1.47
N CYS A 112 -1.95 -2.08 2.67
CA CYS A 112 -1.60 -3.45 2.99
C CYS A 112 -2.85 -4.23 3.38
N GLU A 113 -3.46 -4.92 2.42
CA GLU A 113 -4.70 -5.68 2.62
C GLU A 113 -4.57 -6.74 3.72
N SER A 114 -3.40 -7.38 3.81
CA SER A 114 -3.15 -8.40 4.84
C SER A 114 -3.11 -7.80 6.25
N PHE A 115 -2.71 -6.53 6.40
CA PHE A 115 -2.72 -5.85 7.68
C PHE A 115 -4.16 -5.47 8.08
N ASP A 116 -4.95 -4.98 7.14
CA ASP A 116 -6.39 -4.71 7.33
C ASP A 116 -7.16 -5.96 7.74
N ASN A 117 -6.99 -7.06 6.98
CA ASN A 117 -7.65 -8.34 7.30
C ASN A 117 -7.27 -8.83 8.70
N ARG A 118 -6.01 -8.65 9.08
CA ARG A 118 -5.54 -9.00 10.43
C ARG A 118 -6.21 -8.16 11.51
N ILE A 119 -6.38 -6.86 11.29
CA ILE A 119 -7.09 -5.97 12.24
C ILE A 119 -8.54 -6.42 12.38
N ILE A 120 -9.23 -6.67 11.27
CA ILE A 120 -10.62 -7.15 11.26
C ILE A 120 -10.77 -8.43 12.09
N ASP A 121 -9.90 -9.41 11.86
CA ASP A 121 -9.90 -10.67 12.61
C ASP A 121 -9.71 -10.42 14.12
N LEU A 122 -8.78 -9.55 14.49
CA LEU A 122 -8.48 -9.25 15.89
C LEU A 122 -9.62 -8.52 16.60
N VAL A 123 -10.24 -7.54 15.94
CA VAL A 123 -11.41 -6.82 16.47
C VAL A 123 -12.57 -7.79 16.67
N ASN A 124 -12.87 -8.63 15.67
CA ASN A 124 -13.96 -9.60 15.77
C ASN A 124 -13.70 -10.69 16.82
N GLN A 125 -12.44 -11.09 17.02
CA GLN A 125 -12.07 -12.15 17.95
C GLN A 125 -11.99 -11.66 19.41
N TYR A 126 -11.49 -10.45 19.65
CA TYR A 126 -11.14 -9.98 20.99
C TYR A 126 -11.83 -8.68 21.42
N GLY A 127 -12.50 -7.97 20.52
CA GLY A 127 -13.19 -6.73 20.82
C GLY A 127 -14.45 -6.97 21.64
N ASP A 128 -14.77 -6.05 22.54
CA ASP A 128 -16.09 -6.03 23.17
C ASP A 128 -17.18 -5.56 22.18
N LYS A 129 -18.45 -5.68 22.57
CA LYS A 129 -19.58 -5.32 21.70
C LYS A 129 -19.53 -3.88 21.22
N THR A 130 -19.18 -2.95 22.11
CA THR A 130 -19.10 -1.52 21.81
C THR A 130 -17.96 -1.20 20.86
N GLN A 131 -16.80 -1.82 21.05
CA GLN A 131 -15.64 -1.69 20.17
C GLN A 131 -15.92 -2.25 18.77
N ILE A 132 -16.56 -3.42 18.68
CA ILE A 132 -16.93 -4.04 17.40
C ILE A 132 -17.93 -3.17 16.64
N GLU A 133 -18.94 -2.65 17.33
CA GLU A 133 -19.94 -1.77 16.72
C GLU A 133 -19.32 -0.46 16.24
N HIS A 134 -18.52 0.19 17.08
CA HIS A 134 -17.80 1.41 16.70
C HIS A 134 -16.88 1.20 15.49
N PHE A 135 -16.13 0.10 15.48
CA PHE A 135 -15.27 -0.27 14.36
C PHE A 135 -16.06 -0.47 13.06
N ARG A 136 -17.24 -1.08 13.12
CA ARG A 136 -18.11 -1.29 11.95
C ARG A 136 -18.73 0.02 11.44
N ASN A 137 -19.17 0.91 12.33
CA ASN A 137 -19.70 2.22 11.92
C ASN A 137 -18.64 3.00 11.14
N ARG A 138 -17.40 2.95 11.64
CA ARG A 138 -16.24 3.53 10.97
C ARG A 138 -15.89 2.88 9.62
N GLN A 139 -16.13 1.58 9.44
CA GLN A 139 -16.01 0.94 8.13
C GLN A 139 -17.05 1.49 7.15
N GLN A 140 -18.29 1.69 7.59
CA GLN A 140 -19.35 2.25 6.75
C GLN A 140 -19.06 3.71 6.35
N GLU A 141 -18.56 4.52 7.28
CA GLU A 141 -18.09 5.89 6.99
C GLU A 141 -16.99 5.89 5.92
N MET A 142 -16.02 4.98 6.03
CA MET A 142 -14.95 4.83 5.05
C MET A 142 -15.47 4.41 3.67
N GLU A 143 -16.42 3.49 3.61
CA GLU A 143 -17.06 3.08 2.35
C GLU A 143 -17.85 4.23 1.71
N GLN A 144 -18.57 5.02 2.51
CA GLN A 144 -19.28 6.20 2.02
C GLN A 144 -18.31 7.26 1.50
N TRP A 145 -17.22 7.51 2.23
CA TRP A 145 -16.17 8.42 1.79
C TRP A 145 -15.53 7.97 0.47
N ASN A 146 -15.24 6.67 0.32
CA ASN A 146 -14.73 6.13 -0.93
C ASN A 146 -15.72 6.23 -2.08
N LYS A 147 -17.01 5.97 -1.83
CA LYS A 147 -18.07 6.19 -2.85
C LYS A 147 -18.20 7.65 -3.24
N SER A 148 -18.05 8.59 -2.30
CA SER A 148 -18.15 10.03 -2.56
C SER A 148 -17.08 10.56 -3.51
N LYS A 149 -15.97 9.83 -3.67
CA LYS A 149 -14.89 10.17 -4.61
C LYS A 149 -15.14 9.65 -6.02
N LEU A 150 -16.13 8.79 -6.22
CA LEU A 150 -16.43 8.22 -7.53
C LEU A 150 -17.32 9.17 -8.32
N VAL A 151 -17.06 9.24 -9.62
CA VAL A 151 -17.92 9.97 -10.58
C VAL A 151 -18.71 8.93 -11.37
N GLU A 152 -19.99 8.74 -11.03
CA GLU A 152 -20.82 7.67 -11.62
C GLU A 152 -21.37 8.02 -13.01
N CYS A 153 -21.52 9.32 -13.33
CA CYS A 153 -22.11 9.79 -14.58
C CYS A 153 -21.15 10.71 -15.34
N LEU A 154 -20.13 10.12 -15.96
CA LEU A 154 -19.16 10.84 -16.78
C LEU A 154 -19.79 11.24 -18.12
N VAL A 155 -19.77 12.53 -18.46
CA VAL A 155 -20.28 13.06 -19.74
C VAL A 155 -19.23 13.92 -20.46
N ILE A 156 -19.29 13.94 -21.79
CA ILE A 156 -18.40 14.79 -22.60
C ILE A 156 -18.66 16.26 -22.23
N ASN A 157 -17.59 17.05 -22.16
CA ASN A 157 -17.51 18.43 -21.68
C ASN A 157 -17.74 18.62 -20.16
N GLN A 158 -17.91 17.54 -19.39
CA GLN A 158 -17.93 17.64 -17.94
C GLN A 158 -16.55 18.03 -17.42
N LYS A 159 -16.54 18.94 -16.45
CA LYS A 159 -15.36 19.25 -15.66
C LYS A 159 -15.26 18.29 -14.47
N VAL A 160 -14.06 17.79 -14.21
CA VAL A 160 -13.73 16.86 -13.13
C VAL A 160 -12.38 17.24 -12.53
N ASP A 161 -12.11 16.80 -11.31
CA ASP A 161 -10.78 16.91 -10.73
C ASP A 161 -9.96 15.70 -11.19
N ILE A 162 -8.82 15.95 -11.84
CA ILE A 162 -7.88 14.91 -12.28
C ILE A 162 -6.54 15.12 -11.58
N MET A 163 -6.02 14.06 -10.96
CA MET A 163 -4.66 14.05 -10.43
C MET A 163 -3.67 13.80 -11.57
N ASP A 164 -2.69 14.66 -11.79
CA ASP A 164 -1.67 14.51 -12.83
C ASP A 164 -0.54 13.50 -12.47
N GLN A 165 0.49 13.41 -13.29
CA GLN A 165 1.66 12.54 -13.04
C GLN A 165 2.59 13.06 -11.94
N GLN A 166 2.45 14.34 -11.58
CA GLN A 166 3.13 15.01 -10.48
C GLN A 166 2.31 14.96 -9.18
N PHE A 167 1.18 14.24 -9.18
CA PHE A 167 0.25 14.07 -8.07
C PHE A 167 -0.46 15.35 -7.63
N ILE A 168 -0.59 16.31 -8.54
CA ILE A 168 -1.31 17.56 -8.33
C ILE A 168 -2.72 17.42 -8.92
N TRP A 169 -3.74 17.82 -8.14
CA TRP A 169 -5.12 17.81 -8.62
C TRP A 169 -5.40 19.08 -9.42
N CYS A 170 -5.80 18.89 -10.67
CA CYS A 170 -6.10 19.93 -11.64
C CYS A 170 -7.54 19.80 -12.13
N VAL A 171 -8.13 20.93 -12.53
CA VAL A 171 -9.42 20.90 -13.23
C VAL A 171 -9.16 20.40 -14.64
N ALA A 172 -9.92 19.41 -15.08
CA ALA A 172 -9.87 18.91 -16.44
C ALA A 172 -11.26 18.77 -17.04
N THR A 173 -11.34 18.98 -18.34
CA THR A 173 -12.56 18.81 -19.14
C THR A 173 -12.48 17.49 -19.91
N ILE A 174 -13.51 16.66 -19.80
CA ILE A 174 -13.62 15.39 -20.55
C ILE A 174 -13.89 15.72 -22.01
N GLN A 175 -12.96 15.38 -22.90
CA GLN A 175 -13.12 15.59 -24.33
C GLN A 175 -13.72 14.37 -25.03
N GLN A 176 -13.34 13.16 -24.61
CA GLN A 176 -13.89 11.92 -25.17
C GLN A 176 -14.04 10.85 -24.10
N ILE A 177 -15.02 9.96 -24.31
CA ILE A 177 -15.27 8.81 -23.43
C ILE A 177 -15.25 7.55 -24.27
N SER A 178 -14.38 6.61 -23.90
CA SER A 178 -14.35 5.26 -24.45
C SER A 178 -14.87 4.24 -23.43
N LYS A 179 -14.90 2.96 -23.81
CA LYS A 179 -15.31 1.89 -22.89
C LYS A 179 -14.37 1.67 -21.71
N LYS A 180 -13.12 2.16 -21.79
CA LYS A 180 -12.07 1.88 -20.80
C LYS A 180 -11.40 3.13 -20.25
N GLU A 181 -11.38 4.21 -21.01
CA GLU A 181 -10.59 5.41 -20.73
C GLU A 181 -11.34 6.69 -21.11
N LEU A 182 -11.01 7.77 -20.42
CA LEU A 182 -11.38 9.14 -20.70
C LEU A 182 -10.22 9.84 -21.41
N PHE A 183 -10.49 10.57 -22.47
CA PHE A 183 -9.55 11.56 -22.98
C PHE A 183 -9.87 12.91 -22.34
N ILE A 184 -8.91 13.48 -21.61
CA ILE A 184 -9.10 14.69 -20.81
C ILE A 184 -8.17 15.80 -21.27
N HIS A 185 -8.62 17.03 -21.10
CA HIS A 185 -7.84 18.25 -21.31
C HIS A 185 -7.74 19.02 -20.00
N TYR A 186 -6.53 19.36 -19.58
CA TYR A 186 -6.32 20.16 -18.38
C TYR A 186 -6.65 21.63 -18.65
N ASP A 187 -7.56 22.19 -17.86
CA ASP A 187 -7.98 23.58 -18.01
C ASP A 187 -6.79 24.53 -17.82
N GLY A 188 -6.56 25.41 -18.79
CA GLY A 188 -5.48 26.41 -18.73
C GLY A 188 -4.11 25.90 -19.19
N TRP A 189 -4.03 24.68 -19.72
CA TRP A 189 -2.82 24.08 -20.26
C TRP A 189 -2.90 23.87 -21.78
N GLY A 190 -1.75 23.73 -22.43
CA GLY A 190 -1.68 23.36 -23.85
C GLY A 190 -2.10 21.90 -24.09
N LYS A 191 -2.46 21.56 -25.34
CA LYS A 191 -2.94 20.22 -25.71
C LYS A 191 -1.87 19.13 -25.57
N GLU A 192 -0.60 19.52 -25.47
CA GLU A 192 0.51 18.62 -25.22
C GLU A 192 0.44 17.91 -23.86
N TYR A 193 -0.39 18.42 -22.93
CA TYR A 193 -0.64 17.80 -21.63
C TYR A 193 -1.92 16.95 -21.59
N ASP A 194 -2.69 16.90 -22.67
CA ASP A 194 -3.89 16.06 -22.75
C ASP A 194 -3.50 14.58 -22.64
N GLU A 195 -4.27 13.80 -21.87
CA GLU A 195 -3.95 12.40 -21.64
C GLU A 195 -5.19 11.49 -21.58
N PHE A 196 -4.94 10.18 -21.67
CA PHE A 196 -5.94 9.16 -21.44
C PHE A 196 -5.89 8.67 -19.99
N ILE A 197 -7.05 8.71 -19.31
CA ILE A 197 -7.20 8.24 -17.93
C ILE A 197 -8.12 7.01 -17.91
N PRO A 198 -7.69 5.86 -17.36
CA PRO A 198 -8.56 4.71 -17.17
C PRO A 198 -9.79 5.05 -16.31
N LEU A 199 -10.98 4.56 -16.67
CA LEU A 199 -12.24 4.84 -15.97
C LEU A 199 -12.23 4.39 -14.49
N GLN A 200 -11.42 3.39 -14.16
CA GLN A 200 -11.24 2.86 -12.80
C GLN A 200 -10.02 3.46 -12.10
N SER A 201 -9.43 4.51 -12.66
CA SER A 201 -8.28 5.19 -12.08
C SER A 201 -8.69 5.96 -10.83
N ASN A 202 -7.91 5.82 -9.76
CA ASN A 202 -8.05 6.64 -8.55
C ASN A 202 -7.66 8.12 -8.79
N ARG A 203 -7.28 8.49 -10.01
CA ARG A 203 -6.93 9.85 -10.43
C ARG A 203 -8.15 10.69 -10.83
N ILE A 204 -9.37 10.15 -10.76
CA ILE A 204 -10.62 10.85 -11.14
C ILE A 204 -11.43 11.17 -9.89
N ALA A 205 -11.89 12.41 -9.76
CA ALA A 205 -12.76 12.84 -8.67
C ALA A 205 -13.81 13.87 -9.14
N PRO A 206 -14.93 14.02 -8.38
CA PRO A 206 -15.89 15.08 -8.61
C PRO A 206 -15.22 16.45 -8.62
N LEU A 207 -15.67 17.33 -9.51
CA LEU A 207 -15.16 18.70 -9.59
C LEU A 207 -15.24 19.40 -8.25
N GLY A 208 -14.13 20.01 -7.83
CA GLY A 208 -14.06 20.79 -6.61
C GLY A 208 -13.90 19.98 -5.33
N LEU A 209 -13.84 18.64 -5.40
CA LEU A 209 -13.50 17.82 -4.23
C LEU A 209 -12.07 18.11 -3.76
N TYR A 210 -11.17 18.34 -4.71
CA TYR A 210 -9.77 18.63 -4.50
C TYR A 210 -9.39 20.03 -4.98
N THR A 211 -9.78 20.42 -6.19
CA THR A 211 -9.32 21.69 -6.79
C THR A 211 -9.81 22.95 -6.07
N ASN A 212 -10.92 22.88 -5.33
CA ASN A 212 -11.41 23.98 -4.48
C ASN A 212 -10.66 24.11 -3.15
N ARG A 213 -9.81 23.14 -2.80
CA ARG A 213 -9.05 23.17 -1.56
C ARG A 213 -7.85 24.11 -1.72
N ASP A 214 -7.70 25.05 -0.79
CA ASP A 214 -6.57 25.99 -0.79
C ASP A 214 -5.24 25.32 -0.44
N ASP A 215 -5.33 24.15 0.18
CA ASP A 215 -4.21 23.39 0.72
C ASP A 215 -3.52 22.51 -0.35
N ILE A 216 -4.19 22.28 -1.48
CA ILE A 216 -3.62 21.54 -2.62
C ILE A 216 -2.73 22.47 -3.44
N PRO A 217 -1.50 22.07 -3.77
CA PRO A 217 -0.63 22.84 -4.66
C PRO A 217 -1.34 23.16 -5.96
N LYS A 218 -1.36 24.44 -6.34
CA LYS A 218 -1.87 24.89 -7.62
C LYS A 218 -0.67 25.28 -8.47
N TYR A 219 -0.65 24.84 -9.72
CA TYR A 219 0.31 25.38 -10.66
C TYR A 219 0.09 26.88 -10.76
N GLN A 220 1.16 27.64 -10.53
CA GLN A 220 1.13 29.07 -10.79
C GLN A 220 1.14 29.21 -12.31
N HIS A 221 0.02 29.63 -12.89
CA HIS A 221 0.02 30.13 -14.25
C HIS A 221 0.92 31.37 -14.24
N GLU A 222 2.21 31.19 -14.54
CA GLU A 222 3.09 32.31 -14.82
C GLU A 222 2.38 33.16 -15.88
N GLN A 223 1.98 34.34 -15.42
CA GLN A 223 1.16 35.27 -16.16
C GLN A 223 1.87 35.60 -17.47
N ARG A 224 1.22 35.30 -18.59
CA ARG A 224 1.27 36.09 -19.84
C ARG A 224 2.64 36.45 -20.44
N GLN A 225 3.75 35.78 -20.12
CA GLN A 225 5.03 36.17 -20.75
C GLN A 225 5.08 35.90 -22.26
N PHE A 226 4.19 35.10 -22.85
CA PHE A 226 4.12 34.99 -24.31
C PHE A 226 3.44 36.20 -25.00
N ALA A 227 2.52 36.90 -24.32
CA ALA A 227 1.91 38.11 -24.89
C ALA A 227 2.90 39.28 -24.85
N ASP A 228 3.62 39.43 -23.73
CA ASP A 228 4.63 40.49 -23.56
C ASP A 228 5.89 40.23 -24.42
N ILE A 229 6.27 38.96 -24.64
CA ILE A 229 7.35 38.60 -25.59
C ILE A 229 6.93 38.89 -27.02
N ILE A 230 5.68 38.60 -27.43
CA ILE A 230 5.19 38.93 -28.77
C ILE A 230 5.05 40.45 -28.94
N GLU A 231 4.62 41.20 -27.92
CA GLU A 231 4.60 42.66 -27.95
C GLU A 231 6.01 43.26 -28.02
N TYR A 232 6.99 42.70 -27.28
CA TYR A 232 8.39 43.10 -27.34
C TYR A 232 9.03 42.79 -28.71
N ILE A 233 8.77 41.61 -29.28
CA ILE A 233 9.23 41.22 -30.62
C ILE A 233 8.59 42.13 -31.69
N ASN A 234 7.30 42.45 -31.58
CA ASN A 234 6.61 43.33 -32.52
C ASN A 234 6.98 44.82 -32.36
N GLN A 235 7.57 45.21 -31.22
CA GLN A 235 8.11 46.57 -31.00
C GLN A 235 9.59 46.71 -31.39
N SER A 236 10.30 45.61 -31.68
CA SER A 236 11.72 45.62 -32.05
C SER A 236 12.01 45.40 -33.54
N GLU A 237 10.98 45.42 -34.40
CA GLU A 237 11.11 45.48 -35.87
C GLU A 237 10.91 46.89 -36.47
N TRP A 238 11.57 47.91 -35.89
CA TRP A 238 11.76 49.23 -36.53
C TRP A 238 13.18 49.75 -36.34
#